data_AF-A0A4Y9EU70-F1
#
_entry.id   AF-A0A4Y9EU70-F1
#
_cell.length_a   1.000
_cell.length_b   1.000
_cell.length_c   1.000
_cell.angle_alpha   90.00
_cell.angle_beta   90.00
_cell.angle_gamma   90.00
#
_symmetry.space_group_name_H-M   'P 1'
#
loop_
_entity.id
_entity.type
_entity.pdbx_description
1 polymer ?
#
loop_
_entity_poly.entity_id
_entity_poly.type
_entity_poly.pdbx_seq_one_letter_code
_entity_poly.pdbx_strand_id
1 'polypeptide(L)'
;MYPKWQKQRFYELHLAWLVQGPRGYDLLFKVNPYSLYKTREEALEAAKALVRRGTLDQDPKVGPHKAPALLSPEDQERFLVLLESGKAFLPLDRYALLGEVAEVEERLLHRAPFRDPTNVLHSLKGLPVRLLYTPLNDPEAESQELAQGVLTLSPEGLAVGAVHLALPPETLVEGLAYEEAFFNLGEGRYYLYALSGSTPS
;
A
#
# COMPACT_ATOMS: atom_id res chain seq x y z
N MET A 1 -15.87 17.03 5.78
CA MET A 1 -15.00 15.86 5.54
C MET A 1 -15.01 15.57 4.04
N TYR A 2 -13.85 15.50 3.38
CA TYR A 2 -13.78 15.26 1.94
C TYR A 2 -14.01 13.77 1.62
N PRO A 3 -14.87 13.40 0.65
CA PRO A 3 -15.23 12.00 0.40
C PRO A 3 -14.04 11.07 0.13
N LYS A 4 -12.99 11.54 -0.56
CA LYS A 4 -11.81 10.71 -0.84
C LYS A 4 -10.95 10.42 0.40
N TRP A 5 -11.16 11.12 1.51
CA TRP A 5 -10.44 10.88 2.77
C TRP A 5 -11.12 9.81 3.63
N GLN A 6 -12.32 9.38 3.26
CA GLN A 6 -13.04 8.33 3.98
C GLN A 6 -12.52 6.96 3.56
N LYS A 7 -12.55 6.02 4.51
CA LYS A 7 -12.37 4.62 4.20
C LYS A 7 -13.45 4.20 3.20
N GLN A 8 -13.03 3.51 2.17
CA GLN A 8 -13.92 2.90 1.20
C GLN A 8 -13.68 1.40 1.22
N ARG A 9 -14.74 0.65 0.90
CA ARG A 9 -14.64 -0.79 0.75
C ARG A 9 -14.01 -1.13 -0.59
N PHE A 10 -13.04 -2.03 -0.53
CA PHE A 10 -12.36 -2.60 -1.68
C PHE A 10 -12.25 -4.10 -1.49
N TYR A 11 -11.85 -4.78 -2.56
CA TYR A 11 -11.45 -6.17 -2.52
C TYR A 11 -9.96 -6.26 -2.79
N GLU A 12 -9.21 -6.83 -1.87
CA GLU A 12 -7.79 -7.08 -2.02
C GLU A 12 -7.58 -8.51 -2.53
N LEU A 13 -6.82 -8.64 -3.62
CA LEU A 13 -6.37 -9.93 -4.11
C LEU A 13 -5.01 -10.27 -3.50
N HIS A 14 -4.92 -11.41 -2.84
CA HIS A 14 -3.67 -12.00 -2.37
C HIS A 14 -3.44 -13.31 -3.11
N LEU A 15 -2.39 -13.38 -3.91
CA LEU A 15 -1.87 -14.60 -4.50
C LEU A 15 -0.44 -14.80 -3.99
N ALA A 16 -0.15 -15.99 -3.46
CA ALA A 16 1.15 -16.29 -2.90
C ALA A 16 1.53 -17.74 -3.09
N TRP A 17 2.82 -17.96 -3.34
CA TRP A 17 3.40 -19.29 -3.25
C TRP A 17 3.83 -19.56 -1.81
N LEU A 18 3.51 -20.75 -1.34
CA LEU A 18 3.93 -21.29 -0.08
C LEU A 18 4.82 -22.51 -0.29
N VAL A 19 5.71 -22.79 0.67
CA VAL A 19 6.57 -23.97 0.68
C VAL A 19 6.32 -24.80 1.93
N GLN A 20 6.31 -26.12 1.79
CA GLN A 20 6.11 -27.04 2.90
C GLN A 20 7.36 -27.08 3.78
N GLY A 21 7.20 -26.66 5.03
CA GLY A 21 8.16 -26.75 6.11
C GLY A 21 7.75 -27.75 7.20
N PRO A 22 8.58 -27.92 8.24
CA PRO A 22 8.35 -28.91 9.31
C PRO A 22 7.12 -28.60 10.19
N ARG A 23 6.59 -27.38 10.15
CA ARG A 23 5.43 -26.94 10.95
C ARG A 23 4.18 -26.62 10.12
N GLY A 24 4.21 -26.87 8.81
CA GLY A 24 3.15 -26.48 7.88
C GLY A 24 3.71 -25.75 6.66
N TYR A 25 2.89 -24.93 6.02
CA TYR A 25 3.30 -24.13 4.86
C TYR A 25 3.77 -22.74 5.27
N ASP A 26 4.96 -22.35 4.82
CA ASP A 26 5.55 -21.04 5.02
C ASP A 26 5.43 -20.19 3.75
N LEU A 27 5.28 -18.87 3.89
CA LEU A 27 5.24 -17.95 2.75
C LEU A 27 6.58 -17.97 2.01
N LEU A 28 6.54 -18.32 0.73
CA LEU A 28 7.71 -18.29 -0.14
C LEU A 28 7.85 -16.90 -0.80
N PHE A 29 6.82 -16.44 -1.52
CA PHE A 29 6.73 -15.08 -2.06
C PHE A 29 5.30 -14.74 -2.50
N LYS A 30 5.00 -13.44 -2.64
CA LYS A 30 3.73 -12.93 -3.19
C LYS A 30 3.81 -12.87 -4.72
N VAL A 31 2.77 -13.34 -5.39
CA VAL A 31 2.69 -13.41 -6.86
C VAL A 31 2.23 -12.09 -7.47
N ASN A 32 1.32 -11.38 -6.79
CA ASN A 32 0.81 -10.09 -7.26
C ASN A 32 1.30 -8.94 -6.37
N PRO A 33 1.50 -7.75 -6.94
CA PRO A 33 1.66 -6.54 -6.14
C PRO A 33 0.37 -6.23 -5.39
N TYR A 34 0.46 -5.44 -4.32
CA TYR A 34 -0.70 -4.94 -3.59
C TYR A 34 -1.71 -4.29 -4.56
N SER A 35 -2.90 -4.89 -4.66
CA SER A 35 -3.90 -4.56 -5.68
C SER A 35 -5.29 -4.51 -5.06
N LEU A 36 -5.91 -3.33 -5.10
CA LEU A 36 -7.27 -3.08 -4.62
C LEU A 36 -8.24 -2.95 -5.80
N TYR A 37 -9.36 -3.66 -5.72
CA TYR A 37 -10.42 -3.67 -6.72
C TYR A 37 -11.71 -3.09 -6.15
N LYS A 38 -12.56 -2.52 -7.02
CA LYS A 38 -13.83 -1.93 -6.57
C LYS A 38 -14.88 -2.99 -6.28
N THR A 39 -14.80 -4.13 -6.96
CA THR A 39 -15.73 -5.24 -6.80
C THR A 39 -14.98 -6.56 -6.63
N ARG A 40 -15.68 -7.54 -6.07
CA ARG A 40 -15.16 -8.90 -5.92
C ARG A 40 -14.92 -9.55 -7.28
N GLU A 41 -15.81 -9.27 -8.22
CA GLU A 41 -15.77 -9.79 -9.58
C GLU A 41 -14.52 -9.29 -10.32
N GLU A 42 -14.17 -8.01 -10.18
CA GLU A 42 -12.93 -7.44 -10.73
C GLU A 42 -11.69 -8.13 -10.15
N ALA A 43 -11.65 -8.36 -8.83
CA ALA A 43 -10.54 -9.06 -8.19
C ALA A 43 -10.40 -10.51 -8.69
N LEU A 44 -11.52 -11.22 -8.85
CA LEU A 44 -11.55 -12.58 -9.39
C LEU A 44 -11.12 -12.63 -10.85
N GLU A 45 -11.57 -11.69 -11.69
CA GLU A 45 -11.15 -11.63 -13.09
C GLU A 45 -9.66 -11.30 -13.22
N ALA A 46 -9.12 -10.44 -12.35
CA ALA A 46 -7.69 -10.21 -12.28
C ALA A 46 -6.91 -11.47 -11.87
N ALA A 47 -7.41 -12.22 -10.89
CA ALA A 47 -6.83 -13.50 -10.48
C ALA A 47 -6.87 -14.53 -11.63
N LYS A 48 -8.01 -14.64 -12.33
CA LYS A 48 -8.15 -15.48 -13.53
C LYS A 48 -7.14 -15.09 -14.60
N ALA A 49 -6.98 -13.79 -14.86
CA ALA A 49 -6.00 -13.30 -15.83
C ALA A 49 -4.57 -13.70 -15.44
N LEU A 50 -4.19 -13.56 -14.16
CA LEU A 50 -2.85 -13.96 -13.69
C LEU A 50 -2.61 -15.46 -13.80
N VAL A 51 -3.58 -16.27 -13.36
CA VAL A 51 -3.49 -17.73 -13.39
C VAL A 51 -3.46 -18.26 -14.83
N ARG A 52 -4.27 -17.68 -15.73
CA ARG A 52 -4.40 -18.13 -17.13
C ARG A 52 -3.32 -17.58 -18.06
N ARG A 53 -2.82 -16.36 -17.82
CA ARG A 53 -1.76 -15.75 -18.66
C ARG A 53 -0.46 -16.55 -18.61
N GLY A 54 -0.30 -17.40 -17.58
CA GLY A 54 0.84 -18.27 -17.41
C GLY A 54 2.08 -17.49 -16.97
N THR A 55 2.94 -18.15 -16.20
CA THR A 55 3.99 -17.55 -15.35
C THR A 55 3.42 -16.77 -14.17
N LEU A 56 3.07 -17.50 -13.10
CA LEU A 56 2.91 -16.89 -11.78
C LEU A 56 4.33 -16.48 -11.36
N ASP A 57 4.61 -15.18 -11.50
CA ASP A 57 5.96 -14.59 -11.48
C ASP A 57 6.82 -15.14 -10.37
N GLN A 58 8.07 -15.47 -10.65
CA GLN A 58 9.00 -16.01 -9.66
C GLN A 58 9.88 -14.87 -9.16
N ASP A 59 9.85 -14.57 -7.87
CA ASP A 59 10.85 -13.66 -7.31
C ASP A 59 12.25 -14.26 -7.55
N PRO A 60 13.12 -13.60 -8.35
CA PRO A 60 14.43 -14.13 -8.70
C PRO A 60 15.34 -14.30 -7.48
N LYS A 61 15.00 -13.68 -6.33
CA LYS A 61 15.72 -13.80 -5.06
C LYS A 61 15.46 -15.11 -4.31
N VAL A 62 14.48 -15.91 -4.73
CA VAL A 62 14.04 -17.14 -4.04
C VAL A 62 14.97 -18.34 -4.29
N GLY A 63 16.10 -18.13 -4.98
CA GLY A 63 17.17 -19.13 -5.10
C GLY A 63 16.73 -20.41 -5.82
N PRO A 64 17.32 -21.58 -5.54
CA PRO A 64 17.05 -22.84 -6.25
C PRO A 64 15.71 -23.50 -5.87
N HIS A 65 14.98 -22.98 -4.88
CA HIS A 65 13.68 -23.50 -4.42
C HIS A 65 12.50 -22.83 -5.12
N LYS A 66 12.57 -22.77 -6.46
CA LYS A 66 11.53 -22.14 -7.28
C LYS A 66 10.24 -22.95 -7.23
N ALA A 67 9.12 -22.29 -6.93
CA ALA A 67 7.79 -22.87 -7.10
C ALA A 67 7.51 -23.11 -8.60
N PRO A 68 6.55 -23.98 -8.97
CA PRO A 68 6.18 -24.20 -10.36
C PRO A 68 5.85 -22.88 -11.06
N ALA A 69 6.52 -22.59 -12.18
CA ALA A 69 6.22 -21.39 -12.97
C ALA A 69 4.83 -21.47 -13.63
N LEU A 70 4.35 -22.67 -13.89
CA LEU A 70 3.10 -22.95 -14.58
C LEU A 70 2.29 -23.98 -13.80
N LEU A 71 0.99 -23.73 -13.71
CA LEU A 71 0.00 -24.71 -13.28
C LEU A 71 -0.48 -25.51 -14.48
N SER A 72 -0.78 -26.81 -14.27
CA SER A 72 -1.50 -27.59 -15.28
C SER A 72 -2.89 -26.98 -15.53
N PRO A 73 -3.50 -27.17 -16.71
CA PRO A 73 -4.85 -26.65 -16.97
C PRO A 73 -5.90 -27.14 -15.95
N GLU A 74 -5.76 -28.37 -15.47
CA GLU A 74 -6.64 -28.94 -14.43
C GLU A 74 -6.45 -28.23 -13.09
N ASP A 75 -5.20 -27.98 -12.70
CA ASP A 75 -4.86 -27.24 -11.48
C ASP A 75 -5.33 -25.78 -11.53
N GLN A 76 -5.21 -25.13 -12.70
CA GLN A 76 -5.72 -23.77 -12.92
C GLN A 76 -7.22 -23.71 -12.65
N GLU A 77 -7.99 -24.61 -13.28
CA GLU A 77 -9.45 -24.63 -13.14
C GLU A 77 -9.85 -24.92 -11.70
N ARG A 78 -9.23 -25.95 -11.09
CA ARG A 78 -9.47 -26.30 -9.69
C ARG A 78 -9.18 -25.14 -8.75
N PHE A 79 -8.07 -24.43 -8.95
CA PHE A 79 -7.71 -23.28 -8.12
C PHE A 79 -8.72 -22.14 -8.24
N LEU A 80 -9.12 -21.80 -9.47
CA LEU A 80 -10.05 -20.71 -9.73
C LEU A 80 -11.44 -21.00 -9.15
N VAL A 81 -11.93 -22.23 -9.27
CA VAL A 81 -13.19 -22.66 -8.64
C VAL A 81 -13.14 -22.51 -7.12
N LEU A 82 -12.01 -22.86 -6.48
CA LEU A 82 -11.85 -22.65 -5.04
C LEU A 82 -11.84 -21.15 -4.70
N LEU A 83 -11.17 -20.33 -5.52
CA LEU A 83 -11.03 -18.89 -5.26
C LEU A 83 -12.36 -18.16 -5.34
N GLU A 84 -13.30 -18.65 -6.15
CA GLU A 84 -14.68 -18.16 -6.21
C GLU A 84 -15.44 -18.28 -4.89
N SER A 85 -14.95 -19.04 -3.91
CA SER A 85 -15.48 -19.06 -2.53
C SER A 85 -14.88 -17.97 -1.61
N GLY A 86 -13.88 -17.23 -2.09
CA GLY A 86 -13.15 -16.19 -1.35
C GLY A 86 -11.74 -16.59 -0.94
N LYS A 87 -11.47 -17.90 -0.80
CA LYS A 87 -10.13 -18.41 -0.47
C LYS A 87 -9.84 -19.73 -1.17
N ALA A 88 -8.67 -19.83 -1.78
CA ALA A 88 -8.17 -21.02 -2.44
C ALA A 88 -6.85 -21.45 -1.83
N PHE A 89 -6.71 -22.75 -1.62
CA PHE A 89 -5.45 -23.37 -1.25
C PHE A 89 -5.27 -24.61 -2.13
N LEU A 90 -4.26 -24.59 -2.99
CA LEU A 90 -3.94 -25.69 -3.89
C LEU A 90 -2.54 -26.24 -3.59
N PRO A 91 -2.43 -27.41 -2.93
CA PRO A 91 -1.15 -28.05 -2.70
C PRO A 91 -0.61 -28.69 -3.99
N LEU A 92 0.68 -28.52 -4.24
CA LEU A 92 1.43 -28.98 -5.42
C LEU A 92 2.78 -29.52 -4.96
N ASP A 93 2.79 -30.80 -4.57
CA ASP A 93 3.95 -31.46 -3.95
C ASP A 93 4.46 -30.66 -2.73
N ARG A 94 5.73 -30.23 -2.73
CA ARG A 94 6.31 -29.44 -1.63
C ARG A 94 5.87 -27.97 -1.60
N TYR A 95 5.03 -27.52 -2.54
CA TYR A 95 4.55 -26.15 -2.61
C TYR A 95 3.03 -26.09 -2.46
N ALA A 96 2.49 -24.89 -2.25
CA ALA A 96 1.07 -24.63 -2.39
C ALA A 96 0.83 -23.25 -2.97
N LEU A 97 -0.17 -23.12 -3.82
CA LEU A 97 -0.68 -21.83 -4.25
C LEU A 97 -1.81 -21.41 -3.30
N LEU A 98 -1.63 -20.27 -2.65
CA LEU A 98 -2.64 -19.60 -1.85
C LEU A 98 -3.25 -18.48 -2.68
N GLY A 99 -4.58 -18.40 -2.67
CA GLY A 99 -5.34 -17.28 -3.18
C GLY A 99 -6.37 -16.81 -2.18
N GLU A 100 -6.53 -15.51 -2.01
CA GLU A 100 -7.55 -14.94 -1.15
C GLU A 100 -8.07 -13.64 -1.76
N VAL A 101 -9.39 -13.48 -1.78
CA VAL A 101 -10.06 -12.23 -2.14
C VAL A 101 -10.80 -11.76 -0.90
N ALA A 102 -10.26 -10.75 -0.23
CA ALA A 102 -10.77 -10.24 1.03
C ALA A 102 -11.39 -8.85 0.85
N GLU A 103 -12.53 -8.60 1.49
CA GLU A 103 -13.06 -7.24 1.62
C GLU A 103 -12.23 -6.47 2.66
N VAL A 104 -11.72 -5.31 2.26
CA VAL A 104 -10.89 -4.43 3.09
C VAL A 104 -11.46 -3.01 3.09
N GLU A 105 -11.27 -2.30 4.19
CA GLU A 105 -11.64 -0.88 4.32
C GLU A 105 -10.38 -0.01 4.30
N GLU A 106 -10.11 0.57 3.14
CA GLU A 106 -8.87 1.30 2.88
C GLU A 106 -9.13 2.76 2.53
N ARG A 107 -8.16 3.62 2.85
CA ARG A 107 -8.11 4.99 2.33
C ARG A 107 -7.24 4.99 1.08
N LEU A 108 -7.69 5.68 0.04
CA LEU A 108 -6.88 5.82 -1.15
C LEU A 108 -5.86 6.94 -0.97
N LEU A 109 -4.68 6.73 -1.54
CA LEU A 109 -3.69 7.79 -1.71
C LEU A 109 -4.33 8.95 -2.46
N HIS A 110 -4.28 10.14 -1.85
CA HIS A 110 -4.81 11.35 -2.46
C HIS A 110 -3.67 12.33 -2.76
N ARG A 111 -3.72 12.93 -3.95
CA ARG A 111 -2.73 13.87 -4.45
C ARG A 111 -3.41 15.17 -4.84
N ALA A 112 -2.96 16.28 -4.28
CA ALA A 112 -3.43 17.61 -4.69
C ALA A 112 -2.36 18.69 -4.43
N PRO A 113 -2.37 19.80 -5.17
CA PRO A 113 -1.54 20.96 -4.86
C PRO A 113 -1.81 21.52 -3.45
N PHE A 114 -0.82 22.14 -2.81
CA PHE A 114 -0.93 22.72 -1.48
C PHE A 114 -2.07 23.76 -1.36
N ARG A 115 -2.30 24.56 -2.40
CA ARG A 115 -3.41 25.52 -2.43
C ARG A 115 -4.80 24.89 -2.47
N ASP A 116 -4.88 23.62 -2.86
CA ASP A 116 -6.16 22.93 -3.01
C ASP A 116 -6.66 22.50 -1.62
N PRO A 117 -7.88 22.90 -1.21
CA PRO A 117 -8.42 22.57 0.12
C PRO A 117 -8.65 21.06 0.33
N THR A 118 -8.56 20.25 -0.72
CA THR A 118 -8.66 18.79 -0.67
C THR A 118 -7.32 18.10 -0.41
N ASN A 119 -6.20 18.84 -0.35
CA ASN A 119 -4.91 18.22 -0.06
C ASN A 119 -4.89 17.58 1.35
N VAL A 120 -4.11 16.51 1.49
CA VAL A 120 -4.15 15.65 2.69
C VAL A 120 -3.64 16.33 3.96
N LEU A 121 -2.86 17.42 3.88
CA LEU A 121 -2.42 18.15 5.08
C LEU A 121 -3.61 18.70 5.86
N HIS A 122 -4.70 19.08 5.18
CA HIS A 122 -5.91 19.55 5.85
C HIS A 122 -6.54 18.49 6.76
N SER A 123 -6.38 17.21 6.45
CA SER A 123 -6.84 16.12 7.31
C SER A 123 -5.96 15.94 8.56
N LEU A 124 -4.70 16.40 8.50
CA LEU A 124 -3.73 16.35 9.59
C LEU A 124 -3.72 17.62 10.44
N LYS A 125 -4.38 18.69 10.00
CA LYS A 125 -4.39 19.99 10.70
C LYS A 125 -4.90 19.83 12.13
N GLY A 126 -4.12 20.30 13.09
CA GLY A 126 -4.44 20.21 14.52
C GLY A 126 -4.10 18.87 15.16
N LEU A 127 -3.59 17.88 14.41
CA LEU A 127 -3.12 16.62 14.96
C LEU A 127 -1.65 16.71 15.40
N PRO A 128 -1.25 15.94 16.42
CA PRO A 128 0.16 15.72 16.72
C PRO A 128 0.80 14.91 15.59
N VAL A 129 1.88 15.44 15.01
CA VAL A 129 2.61 14.84 13.90
C VAL A 129 4.10 14.82 14.16
N ARG A 130 4.81 13.93 13.46
CA ARG A 130 6.26 13.92 13.32
C ARG A 130 6.63 14.31 11.89
N LEU A 131 7.49 15.32 11.75
CA LEU A 131 8.03 15.82 10.49
C LEU A 131 9.42 15.22 10.24
N LEU A 132 9.57 14.52 9.13
CA LEU A 132 10.84 13.96 8.66
C LEU A 132 11.28 14.61 7.34
N TYR A 133 12.58 14.55 7.08
CA TYR A 133 13.22 14.98 5.85
C TYR A 133 14.18 13.93 5.31
N THR A 134 14.14 13.70 4.01
CA THR A 134 15.07 12.85 3.28
C THR A 134 15.65 13.64 2.10
N PRO A 135 16.98 13.79 2.01
CA PRO A 135 17.62 14.35 0.83
C PRO A 135 17.30 13.55 -0.45
N LEU A 136 17.03 14.21 -1.57
CA LEU A 136 16.76 13.54 -2.86
C LEU A 136 18.04 13.14 -3.60
N ASN A 137 19.19 13.71 -3.22
CA ASN A 137 20.48 13.47 -3.85
C ASN A 137 21.18 12.19 -3.34
N ASP A 138 20.65 11.57 -2.29
CA ASP A 138 21.21 10.36 -1.69
C ASP A 138 20.12 9.28 -1.54
N PRO A 139 20.13 8.24 -2.39
CA PRO A 139 19.13 7.17 -2.34
C PRO A 139 19.28 6.23 -1.14
N GLU A 140 20.40 6.27 -0.41
CA GLU A 140 20.62 5.48 0.82
C GLU A 140 20.39 6.30 2.10
N ALA A 141 20.08 7.60 1.98
CA ALA A 141 19.89 8.46 3.13
C ALA A 141 18.66 8.04 3.97
N GLU A 142 18.89 7.87 5.26
CA GLU A 142 17.81 7.71 6.24
C GLU A 142 17.04 9.02 6.43
N SER A 143 15.76 8.89 6.78
CA SER A 143 14.93 10.05 7.08
C SER A 143 15.33 10.67 8.42
N GLN A 144 15.66 11.96 8.42
CA GLN A 144 15.96 12.71 9.64
C GLN A 144 14.68 13.32 10.24
N GLU A 145 14.48 13.14 11.53
CA GLU A 145 13.43 13.87 12.26
C GLU A 145 13.81 15.34 12.43
N LEU A 146 12.96 16.23 11.92
CA LEU A 146 13.15 17.67 12.05
C LEU A 146 12.37 18.25 13.23
N ALA A 147 11.15 17.74 13.46
CA ALA A 147 10.29 18.22 14.53
C ALA A 147 9.17 17.22 14.86
N GLN A 148 8.65 17.35 16.08
CA GLN A 148 7.41 16.72 16.52
C GLN A 148 6.53 17.78 17.19
N GLY A 149 5.23 17.79 16.89
CA GLY A 149 4.31 18.78 17.44
C GLY A 149 2.95 18.79 16.75
N VAL A 150 2.07 19.71 17.13
CA VAL A 150 0.77 19.88 16.48
C VAL A 150 0.96 20.55 15.12
N LEU A 151 0.39 19.96 14.05
CA LEU A 151 0.44 20.54 12.72
C LEU A 151 -0.45 21.79 12.64
N THR A 152 0.14 22.89 12.20
CA THR A 152 -0.59 24.10 11.82
C THR A 152 -0.36 24.42 10.35
N LEU A 153 -1.39 24.94 9.68
CA LEU A 153 -1.36 25.31 8.26
C LEU A 153 -1.72 26.78 8.11
N SER A 154 -0.96 27.50 7.28
CA SER A 154 -1.25 28.85 6.81
C SER A 154 -1.26 28.88 5.27
N PRO A 155 -1.73 29.97 4.63
CA PRO A 155 -1.66 30.10 3.17
C PRO A 155 -0.23 30.00 2.60
N GLU A 156 0.78 30.32 3.40
CA GLU A 156 2.19 30.37 3.01
C GLU A 156 2.93 29.04 3.27
N GLY A 157 2.33 28.11 4.02
CA GLY A 157 2.95 26.82 4.32
C GLY A 157 2.45 26.14 5.59
N LEU A 158 3.36 25.48 6.30
CA LEU A 158 3.05 24.70 7.49
C LEU A 158 4.04 24.93 8.61
N ALA A 159 3.61 24.61 9.84
CA ALA A 159 4.49 24.58 10.99
C ALA A 159 4.23 23.38 11.90
N VAL A 160 5.31 22.82 12.44
CA VAL A 160 5.34 21.72 13.41
C VAL A 160 6.36 22.08 14.49
N GLY A 161 5.90 22.31 15.72
CA GLY A 161 6.78 22.76 16.80
C GLY A 161 7.45 24.09 16.45
N ALA A 162 8.78 24.12 16.46
CA ALA A 162 9.57 25.30 16.08
C ALA A 162 9.93 25.36 14.58
N VAL A 163 9.59 24.33 13.80
CA VAL A 163 9.93 24.25 12.38
C VAL A 163 8.79 24.83 11.55
N HIS A 164 9.15 25.76 10.66
CA HIS A 164 8.27 26.37 9.69
C HIS A 164 8.77 26.05 8.28
N LEU A 165 7.89 25.55 7.42
CA LEU A 165 8.18 25.30 6.02
C LEU A 165 7.28 26.19 5.16
N ALA A 166 7.89 27.02 4.31
CA ALA A 166 7.16 27.73 3.27
C ALA A 166 6.88 26.77 2.11
N LEU A 167 5.61 26.60 1.75
CA LEU A 167 5.19 25.72 0.66
C LEU A 167 4.64 26.57 -0.49
N PRO A 168 5.26 26.51 -1.69
CA PRO A 168 4.66 27.05 -2.89
C PRO A 168 3.22 26.52 -3.10
N PRO A 169 2.26 27.35 -3.55
CA PRO A 169 0.86 26.95 -3.77
C PRO A 169 0.68 25.71 -4.66
N GLU A 170 1.60 25.50 -5.59
CA GLU A 170 1.63 24.40 -6.57
C GLU A 170 2.30 23.11 -6.05
N THR A 171 2.94 23.14 -4.88
CA THR A 171 3.60 21.97 -4.30
C THR A 171 2.61 20.81 -4.20
N LEU A 172 2.93 19.70 -4.86
CA LEU A 172 2.08 18.51 -4.83
C LEU A 172 2.25 17.81 -3.50
N VAL A 173 1.14 17.67 -2.79
CA VAL A 173 1.03 16.96 -1.53
C VAL A 173 0.32 15.64 -1.80
N GLU A 174 0.93 14.57 -1.35
CA GLU A 174 0.46 13.19 -1.50
C GLU A 174 0.37 12.52 -0.12
N GLY A 175 -0.55 11.58 0.07
CA GLY A 175 -0.60 10.81 1.30
C GLY A 175 -1.94 10.15 1.58
N LEU A 176 -2.05 9.58 2.78
CA LEU A 176 -3.23 8.93 3.32
C LEU A 176 -3.85 9.83 4.38
N ALA A 177 -5.10 10.25 4.16
CA ALA A 177 -5.76 11.18 5.05
C ALA A 177 -5.79 10.67 6.50
N TYR A 178 -5.50 11.57 7.44
CA TYR A 178 -5.37 11.32 8.89
C TYR A 178 -4.19 10.44 9.33
N GLU A 179 -3.39 9.92 8.41
CA GLU A 179 -2.27 9.02 8.70
C GLU A 179 -0.95 9.68 8.34
N GLU A 180 -0.79 10.08 7.07
CA GLU A 180 0.46 10.64 6.58
C GLU A 180 0.28 11.59 5.39
N ALA A 181 1.27 12.47 5.22
CA ALA A 181 1.42 13.30 4.04
C ALA A 181 2.90 13.42 3.68
N PHE A 182 3.21 13.52 2.40
CA PHE A 182 4.56 13.77 1.91
C PHE A 182 4.54 14.65 0.68
N PHE A 183 5.64 15.38 0.48
CA PHE A 183 5.82 16.30 -0.63
C PHE A 183 7.31 16.56 -0.86
N ASN A 184 7.65 16.96 -2.08
CA ASN A 184 9.00 17.40 -2.42
C ASN A 184 9.08 18.92 -2.28
N LEU A 185 10.15 19.41 -1.65
CA LEU A 185 10.41 20.83 -1.50
C LEU A 185 11.93 21.08 -1.55
N GLY A 186 12.37 21.88 -2.53
CA GLY A 186 13.79 22.08 -2.79
C GLY A 186 14.49 20.76 -3.16
N GLU A 187 15.57 20.45 -2.45
CA GLU A 187 16.41 19.27 -2.70
C GLU A 187 16.02 18.04 -1.86
N GLY A 188 14.88 18.06 -1.19
CA GLY A 188 14.46 16.93 -0.35
C GLY A 188 12.97 16.64 -0.37
N ARG A 189 12.66 15.48 0.19
CA ARG A 189 11.30 14.99 0.42
C ARG A 189 10.99 15.08 1.90
N TYR A 190 9.83 15.64 2.20
CA TYR A 190 9.33 15.78 3.55
C TYR A 190 8.20 14.79 3.78
N TYR A 191 8.13 14.27 5.00
CA TYR A 191 7.09 13.35 5.44
C TYR A 191 6.50 13.84 6.76
N LEU A 192 5.18 13.77 6.88
CA LEU A 192 4.42 14.07 8.08
C LEU A 192 3.65 12.82 8.46
N TYR A 193 3.92 12.29 9.64
CA TYR A 193 3.21 11.12 10.19
C TYR A 193 2.38 11.55 11.39
N ALA A 194 1.09 11.24 11.39
CA ALA A 194 0.24 11.42 12.57
C ALA A 194 0.71 10.49 13.69
N LEU A 195 0.83 11.02 14.91
CA LEU A 195 1.26 10.27 16.08
C LEU A 195 0.08 9.70 16.89
N SER A 196 -1.13 10.16 16.60
CA SER A 196 -2.35 9.63 17.17
C SER A 196 -2.80 8.41 16.39
N GLY A 197 -2.66 7.21 16.96
CA GLY A 197 -3.17 5.94 16.43
C GLY A 197 -4.70 5.79 16.49
N SER A 198 -5.44 6.87 16.70
CA SER A 198 -6.88 6.89 16.90
C SER A 198 -7.52 7.88 15.92
N THR A 199 -7.73 7.44 14.69
CA THR A 199 -8.74 8.08 13.84
C THR A 199 -10.12 7.74 14.41
N PRO A 200 -11.07 8.69 14.47
CA PRO A 200 -12.47 8.33 14.66
C PRO A 200 -12.89 7.42 13.51
N SER A 201 -13.58 6.33 13.86
CA SER A 201 -14.22 5.41 12.91
C SER A 201 -15.32 6.11 12.12
#